data_AF-A0A2D4MDE4-F1
#
_entry.id   AF-A0A2D4MDE4-F1
#
_cell.length_a   1.000
_cell.length_b   1.000
_cell.length_c   1.000
_cell.angle_alpha   90.00
_cell.angle_beta   90.00
_cell.angle_gamma   90.00
#
_symmetry.space_group_name_H-M   'P 1'
#
loop_
_entity.id
_entity.type
_entity.pdbx_description
1 polymer ?
#
loop_
_entity_poly.entity_id
_entity_poly.type
_entity_poly.pdbx_seq_one_letter_code
_entity_poly.pdbx_strand_id
1 'polypeptide(L)'
;HNVLTRVHVLSFLSGLAECRLGLNDILIKGNEIVLRQDIMPTTTTKWIQLNDCHFHSCVDEEAFATAHVIMFNPLDACRFELMRFRSVFSEKTMPFTLRVTASVNGAEVDLQSWLMISPG
;
A
#
# COMPACT_ATOMS: atom_id res chain seq x y z
N HIS A 1 9.64 7.70 -7.23
CA HIS A 1 8.93 6.56 -7.83
C HIS A 1 7.53 6.47 -7.24
N ASN A 2 6.51 6.26 -8.08
CA ASN A 2 5.11 6.14 -7.64
C ASN A 2 4.76 4.65 -7.47
N VAL A 3 4.17 4.29 -6.34
CA VAL A 3 3.72 2.92 -6.03
C VAL A 3 2.19 2.92 -6.07
N LEU A 4 1.61 2.03 -6.88
CA LEU A 4 0.17 1.76 -6.86
C LEU A 4 -0.10 0.58 -5.92
N THR A 5 -0.79 0.84 -4.82
CA THR A 5 -1.19 -0.17 -3.85
C THR A 5 -2.66 -0.52 -4.05
N ARG A 6 -2.98 -1.82 -4.02
CA ARG A 6 -4.36 -2.35 -4.06
C ARG A 6 -4.61 -3.21 -2.83
N VAL A 7 -5.57 -2.82 -2.02
CA VAL A 7 -6.00 -3.58 -0.84
C VAL A 7 -7.15 -4.47 -1.25
N HIS A 8 -6.99 -5.77 -1.04
CA HIS A 8 -8.05 -6.75 -1.29
C HIS A 8 -8.53 -7.33 0.03
N VAL A 9 -9.83 -7.57 0.11
CA VAL A 9 -10.46 -8.24 1.27
C VAL A 9 -11.16 -9.50 0.79
N LEU A 10 -11.05 -10.55 1.61
CA LEU A 10 -11.86 -11.75 1.58
C LEU A 10 -12.33 -11.99 3.01
N SER A 11 -13.62 -12.16 3.22
CA SER A 11 -14.18 -12.33 4.56
C SER A 11 -15.26 -13.40 4.58
N PHE A 12 -15.38 -14.08 5.73
CA PHE A 12 -16.41 -15.08 6.02
C PHE A 12 -17.03 -14.69 7.37
N LEU A 13 -17.85 -13.65 7.36
CA LEU A 13 -18.44 -13.07 8.58
C LEU A 13 -19.92 -13.42 8.65
N SER A 14 -20.42 -13.69 9.86
CA SER A 14 -21.84 -13.92 10.08
C SER A 14 -22.57 -12.60 10.29
N GLY A 15 -23.72 -12.42 9.63
CA GLY A 15 -24.55 -11.22 9.77
C GLY A 15 -24.01 -9.98 9.07
N LEU A 16 -24.62 -8.82 9.34
CA LEU A 16 -24.16 -7.51 8.85
C LEU A 16 -23.01 -7.02 9.73
N ALA A 17 -21.79 -7.40 9.39
CA ALA A 17 -20.59 -7.02 10.12
C ALA A 17 -19.97 -5.73 9.56
N GLU A 18 -19.93 -4.68 10.37
CA GLU A 18 -19.15 -3.47 10.06
C GLU A 18 -17.67 -3.72 10.39
N CYS A 19 -16.81 -3.54 9.38
CA CYS A 19 -15.36 -3.68 9.49
C CYS A 19 -14.68 -2.31 9.47
N ARG A 20 -13.56 -2.22 10.18
CA ARG A 20 -12.71 -1.02 10.24
C ARG A 20 -11.28 -1.39 9.91
N LEU A 21 -10.67 -0.66 8.98
CA LEU A 21 -9.27 -0.80 8.58
C LEU A 21 -8.54 0.54 8.78
N GLY A 22 -7.51 0.53 9.62
CA GLY A 22 -6.58 1.63 9.77
C GLY A 22 -5.30 1.37 8.97
N LEU A 23 -4.78 2.39 8.30
CA LEU A 23 -3.47 2.38 7.67
C LEU A 23 -2.54 3.33 8.43
N ASN A 24 -1.23 3.11 8.35
CA ASN A 24 -0.20 4.03 8.85
C ASN A 24 -0.08 5.28 7.96
N ASP A 25 -1.19 6.00 7.80
CA ASP A 25 -1.28 7.27 7.07
C ASP A 25 -0.61 8.39 7.88
N ILE A 26 0.26 9.17 7.24
CA ILE A 26 0.96 10.28 7.89
C ILE A 26 0.01 11.29 8.54
N LEU A 27 -1.24 11.38 8.05
CA LEU A 27 -2.28 12.25 8.58
C LEU A 27 -2.83 11.81 9.94
N ILE A 28 -2.64 10.55 10.34
CA ILE A 28 -3.05 10.04 11.67
C ILE A 28 -1.89 9.90 12.66
N LYS A 29 -0.67 10.33 12.28
CA LYS A 29 0.52 10.20 13.12
C LYS A 29 0.34 10.92 14.46
N GLY A 30 0.48 10.17 15.56
CA GLY A 30 0.26 10.68 16.93
C GLY A 30 -1.20 10.62 17.41
N ASN A 31 -2.14 10.31 16.52
CA ASN A 31 -3.56 10.03 16.83
C ASN A 31 -3.91 8.58 16.47
N GLU A 32 -2.96 7.65 16.67
CA GLU A 32 -3.15 6.25 16.31
C GLU A 32 -4.29 5.62 17.13
N ILE A 33 -5.27 5.05 16.45
CA ILE A 33 -6.36 4.32 17.12
C ILE A 33 -5.83 2.92 17.48
N VAL A 34 -5.45 2.75 18.76
CA VAL A 34 -5.08 1.44 19.30
C VAL A 34 -6.25 0.92 20.13
N LEU A 35 -6.89 -0.17 19.67
CA LEU A 35 -8.04 -0.81 20.35
C LEU A 35 -7.69 -1.37 21.74
N ARG A 36 -6.40 -1.52 22.03
CA ARG A 36 -5.86 -2.06 23.28
C ARG A 36 -5.06 -1.00 24.01
N GLN A 37 -5.57 -0.55 25.15
CA GLN A 37 -4.93 0.46 26.00
C GLN A 37 -3.59 -0.03 26.61
N ASP A 38 -3.35 -1.35 26.59
CA ASP A 38 -2.12 -2.01 27.02
C ASP A 38 -1.04 -2.12 25.92
N ILE A 39 -1.39 -1.81 24.66
CA ILE A 39 -0.42 -1.78 23.57
C ILE A 39 0.04 -0.33 23.41
N MET A 40 1.28 -0.05 23.84
CA MET A 40 1.97 1.15 23.37
C MET A 40 1.98 1.09 21.83
N PRO A 41 1.48 2.12 21.11
CA PRO A 41 1.59 2.15 19.66
C PRO A 41 3.06 1.90 19.34
N THR A 42 3.37 0.78 18.66
CA THR A 42 4.71 0.58 18.15
C THR A 42 4.94 1.76 17.22
N THR A 43 5.86 2.65 17.62
CA THR A 43 6.15 3.88 16.89
C THR A 43 6.60 3.48 15.50
N THR A 44 5.65 3.44 14.58
CA THR A 44 5.92 3.07 13.21
C THR A 44 6.80 4.20 12.68
N THR A 45 8.04 3.87 12.32
CA THR A 45 8.96 4.88 11.77
C THR A 45 8.67 5.15 10.30
N LYS A 46 7.97 4.24 9.62
CA LYS A 46 7.62 4.31 8.21
C LYS A 46 6.15 4.69 8.03
N TRP A 47 5.89 5.98 7.84
CA TRP A 47 4.56 6.51 7.53
C TRP A 47 4.35 6.59 6.02
N ILE A 48 3.13 6.33 5.58
CA ILE A 48 2.75 6.38 4.17
C ILE A 48 1.88 7.62 3.95
N GLN A 49 2.15 8.36 2.89
CA GLN A 49 1.22 9.39 2.41
C GLN A 49 0.32 8.76 1.33
N LEU A 50 -0.98 8.73 1.60
CA LEU A 50 -1.98 8.20 0.67
C LEU A 50 -2.38 9.29 -0.34
N ASN A 51 -2.25 9.01 -1.63
CA ASN A 51 -2.66 9.89 -2.72
C ASN A 51 -3.58 9.14 -3.69
N ASP A 52 -4.43 9.85 -4.44
CA ASP A 52 -5.32 9.26 -5.47
C ASP A 52 -6.09 8.02 -4.98
N CYS A 53 -6.69 8.11 -3.77
CA CYS A 53 -7.49 7.02 -3.21
C CYS A 53 -8.76 6.78 -4.03
N HIS A 54 -9.03 5.51 -4.32
CA HIS A 54 -10.29 5.03 -4.88
C HIS A 54 -10.81 3.89 -4.03
N PHE A 55 -12.11 3.90 -3.75
CA PHE A 55 -12.73 2.94 -2.86
C PHE A 55 -13.78 2.09 -3.59
N HIS A 56 -14.00 0.88 -3.09
CA HIS A 56 -15.18 0.11 -3.42
C HIS A 56 -16.42 0.79 -2.84
N SER A 57 -17.57 0.62 -3.47
CA SER A 57 -18.84 1.25 -3.08
C SER A 57 -19.36 0.85 -1.69
N CYS A 58 -18.73 -0.12 -1.02
CA CYS A 58 -19.10 -0.54 0.33
C CYS A 58 -18.33 0.23 1.43
N VAL A 59 -17.39 1.10 1.05
CA VAL A 59 -16.63 1.94 1.95
C VAL A 59 -17.38 3.23 2.24
N ASP A 60 -17.38 3.65 3.50
CA ASP A 60 -17.80 4.98 3.91
C ASP A 60 -16.68 5.99 3.64
N GLU A 61 -16.80 6.71 2.53
CA GLU A 61 -15.81 7.73 2.13
C GLU A 61 -15.83 8.97 3.05
N GLU A 62 -16.95 9.27 3.74
CA GLU A 62 -17.05 10.40 4.66
C GLU A 62 -16.28 10.12 5.96
N ALA A 63 -16.40 8.88 6.47
CA ALA A 63 -15.59 8.41 7.58
C ALA A 63 -14.09 8.46 7.26
N PHE A 64 -13.69 8.10 6.03
CA PHE A 64 -12.30 8.24 5.60
C PHE A 64 -11.87 9.70 5.52
N ALA A 65 -12.68 10.58 4.93
CA ALA A 65 -12.36 12.00 4.80
C ALA A 65 -12.20 12.72 6.15
N THR A 66 -12.94 12.28 7.17
CA THR A 66 -12.94 12.93 8.50
C THR A 66 -11.90 12.32 9.44
N ALA A 67 -11.77 11.00 9.45
CA ALA A 67 -11.01 10.27 10.46
C ALA A 67 -9.86 9.42 9.91
N HIS A 68 -9.68 9.36 8.57
CA HIS A 68 -8.70 8.51 7.91
C HIS A 68 -8.83 7.02 8.29
N VAL A 69 -10.06 6.59 8.62
CA VAL A 69 -10.41 5.20 8.91
C VAL A 69 -11.26 4.67 7.76
N ILE A 70 -10.93 3.48 7.26
CA ILE A 70 -11.70 2.82 6.21
C ILE A 70 -12.77 1.97 6.89
N MET A 71 -14.00 2.47 6.91
CA MET A 71 -15.16 1.74 7.42
C MET A 71 -15.92 1.10 6.26
N PHE A 72 -16.28 -0.18 6.37
CA PHE A 72 -16.96 -0.88 5.28
C PHE A 72 -17.72 -2.12 5.77
N ASN A 73 -18.77 -2.48 5.06
CA ASN A 73 -19.39 -3.80 5.18
C ASN A 73 -18.81 -4.70 4.07
N PRO A 74 -18.07 -5.77 4.39
CA PRO A 74 -17.44 -6.59 3.37
C PRO A 74 -18.48 -7.40 2.58
N LEU A 75 -18.15 -7.70 1.32
CA LEU A 75 -18.91 -8.66 0.54
C LEU A 75 -18.68 -10.07 1.09
N ASP A 76 -19.74 -10.88 1.12
CA ASP A 76 -19.69 -12.22 1.69
C ASP A 76 -18.95 -13.19 0.79
N ALA A 77 -18.04 -13.98 1.39
CA ALA A 77 -17.33 -15.11 0.79
C ALA A 77 -16.65 -14.86 -0.58
N CYS A 78 -16.38 -13.59 -0.94
CA CYS A 78 -15.74 -13.24 -2.20
C CYS A 78 -14.55 -12.31 -1.99
N ARG A 79 -13.54 -12.46 -2.84
CA ARG A 79 -12.37 -11.57 -2.85
C ARG A 79 -12.64 -10.40 -3.78
N PHE A 80 -12.49 -9.18 -3.27
CA PHE A 80 -12.67 -7.96 -4.06
C PHE A 80 -11.59 -6.91 -3.71
N GLU A 81 -11.39 -5.94 -4.60
CA GLU A 81 -10.54 -4.76 -4.34
C GLU A 81 -11.34 -3.79 -3.46
N LEU A 82 -10.94 -3.63 -2.20
CA LEU A 82 -11.58 -2.70 -1.26
C LEU A 82 -11.20 -1.25 -1.56
N MET A 83 -9.92 -1.04 -1.84
CA MET A 83 -9.40 0.27 -2.21
C MET A 83 -8.11 0.14 -3.01
N ARG A 84 -7.79 1.20 -3.74
CA ARG A 84 -6.47 1.41 -4.33
C ARG A 84 -6.03 2.84 -4.09
N PHE A 85 -4.73 3.04 -3.93
CA PHE A 85 -4.14 4.36 -3.72
C PHE A 85 -2.73 4.38 -4.28
N ARG A 86 -2.21 5.58 -4.48
CA ARG A 86 -0.83 5.83 -4.86
C ARG A 86 -0.03 6.34 -3.67
N SER A 87 1.23 5.95 -3.58
CA SER A 87 2.18 6.49 -2.62
C SER A 87 3.54 6.71 -3.26
N VAL A 88 4.43 7.41 -2.57
CA VAL A 88 5.83 7.51 -2.96
C VAL A 88 6.57 6.29 -2.42
N PHE A 89 7.43 5.69 -3.24
CA PHE A 89 8.36 4.66 -2.77
C PHE A 89 9.31 5.29 -1.74
N SER A 90 9.22 4.84 -0.49
CA SER A 90 9.89 5.47 0.65
C SER A 90 11.33 5.03 0.87
N GLU A 91 11.78 3.95 0.22
CA GLU A 91 13.14 3.47 0.40
C GLU A 91 14.15 4.27 -0.41
N LYS A 92 15.36 4.40 0.13
CA LYS A 92 16.46 5.15 -0.50
C LYS A 92 16.99 4.49 -1.76
N THR A 93 16.90 3.17 -1.84
CA THR A 93 17.44 2.36 -2.94
C THR A 93 16.33 1.53 -3.57
N MET A 94 16.35 1.46 -4.91
CA MET A 94 15.45 0.57 -5.64
C MET A 94 15.77 -0.88 -5.28
N PRO A 95 14.76 -1.79 -5.22
CA PRO A 95 14.99 -3.21 -4.94
C PRO A 95 15.97 -3.86 -5.92
N PHE A 96 15.95 -3.36 -7.15
CA PHE A 96 16.82 -3.79 -8.23
C PHE A 96 17.35 -2.58 -9.00
N THR A 97 18.63 -2.64 -9.38
CA THR A 97 19.22 -1.72 -10.36
C THR A 97 19.79 -2.55 -11.50
N LEU A 98 19.34 -2.29 -12.72
CA LEU A 98 19.83 -2.94 -13.92
C LEU A 98 20.78 -1.99 -14.66
N ARG A 99 22.02 -2.41 -14.85
CA ARG A 99 22.96 -1.74 -15.77
C ARG A 99 23.02 -2.56 -17.04
N VAL A 100 22.86 -1.92 -18.19
CA VAL A 100 22.98 -2.56 -19.51
C VAL A 100 23.97 -1.77 -20.36
N THR A 101 24.83 -2.49 -21.08
CA THR A 101 25.70 -1.95 -22.12
C THR A 101 25.43 -2.68 -23.41
N ALA A 102 25.35 -1.93 -24.51
CA ALA A 102 25.26 -2.48 -25.85
C ALA A 102 26.39 -1.92 -26.71
N SER A 103 27.04 -2.76 -27.51
CA SER A 103 28.04 -2.35 -28.50
C SER A 103 27.68 -2.91 -29.87
N VAL A 104 27.80 -2.08 -30.90
CA VAL A 104 27.50 -2.46 -32.29
C VAL A 104 28.80 -2.48 -33.09
N ASN A 105 29.12 -3.63 -33.68
CA ASN A 105 30.31 -3.86 -34.49
C ASN A 105 29.86 -4.30 -35.89
N GLY A 106 29.60 -3.34 -36.78
CA GLY A 106 29.08 -3.62 -38.12
C GLY A 106 27.67 -4.20 -38.06
N ALA A 107 27.53 -5.50 -38.41
CA ALA A 107 26.27 -6.23 -38.34
C ALA A 107 26.06 -6.98 -37.01
N GLU A 108 27.05 -6.95 -36.11
CA GLU A 108 27.00 -7.61 -34.80
C GLU A 108 26.57 -6.63 -33.70
N VAL A 109 25.79 -7.11 -32.74
CA VAL A 109 25.37 -6.36 -31.55
C VAL A 109 25.64 -7.22 -30.32
N ASP A 110 26.54 -6.76 -29.46
CA ASP A 110 26.79 -7.34 -28.15
C ASP A 110 25.98 -6.61 -27.09
N LEU A 111 25.36 -7.35 -26.19
CA LEU A 111 24.55 -6.80 -25.10
C LEU A 111 24.93 -7.48 -23.79
N GLN A 112 25.38 -6.69 -22.81
CA GLN A 112 25.78 -7.16 -21.49
C GLN A 112 24.95 -6.45 -20.43
N SER A 113 24.42 -7.21 -19.46
CA SER A 113 23.59 -6.68 -18.40
C SER A 113 24.03 -7.17 -17.03
N TRP A 114 23.98 -6.28 -16.03
CA TRP A 114 24.25 -6.56 -14.62
C TRP A 114 23.02 -6.20 -13.80
N LEU A 115 22.46 -7.19 -13.11
CA LEU A 115 21.39 -7.00 -12.13
C LEU A 115 22.01 -6.88 -10.74
N MET A 116 21.82 -5.74 -10.09
CA MET A 116 22.16 -5.53 -8.68
C MET A 116 20.90 -5.59 -7.84
N ILE A 117 20.91 -6.40 -6.79
CA ILE A 117 19.81 -6.55 -5.84
C ILE A 117 20.20 -5.78 -4.58
N SER A 118 19.30 -4.91 -4.08
CA SER A 118 19.55 -4.22 -2.80
C SER A 118 19.24 -5.16 -1.62
N PRO A 119 20.00 -5.09 -0.52
CA PRO A 119 19.79 -5.96 0.65
C PRO A 119 18.51 -5.62 1.46
N GLY A 120 17.77 -4.57 1.06
CA GLY A 120 16.62 -4.06 1.81
C GLY A 120 17.00 -3.08 2.92
#